data_AF-A0A239D028-F1
#
_entry.id   AF-A0A239D028-F1
#
_cell.length_a   1.000
_cell.length_b   1.000
_cell.length_c   1.000
_cell.angle_alpha   90.00
_cell.angle_beta   90.00
_cell.angle_gamma   90.00
#
_symmetry.space_group_name_H-M   'P 1'
#
loop_
_entity.id
_entity.type
_entity.pdbx_description
1 polymer ?
#
loop_
_entity_poly.entity_id
_entity_poly.type
_entity_poly.pdbx_seq_one_letter_code
_entity_poly.pdbx_strand_id
1 'polypeptide(L)'
;MQDPRVPPGARDRFEALYLACYPAVHRYALRRTDSVDDVADVIAETFLTAWRRLDDVPEGDATLLWLYGAARRVLTNHRRGQSTSSTRSAAAGCMSRPRPLRRPSDPQPPQ
;
A
#
# COMPACT_ATOMS: atom_id res chain seq x y z
N MET A 1 -24.42 -8.49 -1.51
CA MET A 1 -24.04 -8.70 -0.10
C MET A 1 -22.84 -7.80 0.20
N GLN A 2 -23.10 -6.55 0.57
CA GLN A 2 -22.08 -5.57 0.95
C GLN A 2 -21.67 -5.85 2.41
N ASP A 3 -20.39 -5.93 2.73
CA ASP A 3 -19.92 -6.00 4.13
C ASP A 3 -19.99 -4.60 4.76
N PRO A 4 -20.84 -4.38 5.79
CA PRO A 4 -21.06 -3.05 6.38
C PRO A 4 -19.90 -2.52 7.23
N ARG A 5 -18.77 -3.24 7.34
CA ARG A 5 -17.60 -2.79 8.11
C ARG A 5 -16.63 -1.89 7.33
N VAL A 6 -16.85 -1.70 6.03
CA VAL A 6 -15.99 -0.84 5.20
C VAL A 6 -16.68 0.50 4.98
N PRO A 7 -16.05 1.64 5.33
CA PRO A 7 -16.65 2.95 5.09
C PRO A 7 -16.94 3.12 3.59
N PRO A 8 -18.13 3.62 3.22
CA PRO A 8 -18.49 3.81 1.82
C PRO A 8 -17.44 4.69 1.13
N GLY A 9 -16.90 4.21 0.00
CA GLY A 9 -15.86 4.88 -0.80
C GLY A 9 -14.43 4.34 -0.63
N ALA A 10 -14.06 3.74 0.50
CA ALA A 10 -12.71 3.16 0.67
C ALA A 10 -12.51 1.95 -0.26
N ARG A 11 -13.54 1.10 -0.36
CA ARG A 11 -13.55 -0.04 -1.29
C ARG A 11 -13.38 0.41 -2.74
N ASP A 12 -14.16 1.39 -3.17
CA ASP A 12 -14.17 1.85 -4.56
C ASP A 12 -12.84 2.53 -4.93
N ARG A 13 -12.28 3.32 -4.00
CA ARG A 13 -10.95 3.93 -4.15
C ARG A 13 -9.86 2.86 -4.29
N PHE A 14 -9.91 1.83 -3.46
CA PHE A 14 -8.95 0.72 -3.55
C PHE A 14 -9.13 -0.09 -4.83
N GLU A 15 -10.37 -0.36 -5.24
CA GLU A 15 -10.65 -1.10 -6.47
C GLU A 15 -10.11 -0.35 -7.70
N ALA A 16 -10.34 0.97 -7.78
CA ALA A 16 -9.76 1.80 -8.83
C ALA A 16 -8.22 1.77 -8.82
N LEU A 17 -7.61 1.88 -7.63
CA LEU A 17 -6.16 1.76 -7.46
C LEU A 17 -5.65 0.39 -7.90
N TYR A 18 -6.33 -0.68 -7.49
CA TYR A 18 -5.95 -2.06 -7.79
C TYR A 18 -5.96 -2.28 -9.30
N LEU A 19 -7.08 -1.95 -9.96
CA LEU A 19 -7.22 -2.13 -11.40
C LEU A 19 -6.17 -1.31 -12.18
N ALA A 20 -5.92 -0.07 -11.77
CA ALA A 20 -4.93 0.79 -12.44
C ALA A 20 -3.49 0.30 -12.25
N CYS A 21 -3.14 -0.21 -11.06
CA CYS A 21 -1.75 -0.50 -10.72
C CYS A 21 -1.37 -1.98 -10.85
N TYR A 22 -2.34 -2.91 -10.85
CA TYR A 22 -2.10 -4.35 -10.88
C TYR A 22 -1.17 -4.79 -12.02
N PRO A 23 -1.37 -4.38 -13.29
CA PRO A 23 -0.49 -4.82 -14.38
C PRO A 23 0.97 -4.42 -14.17
N ALA A 24 1.19 -3.22 -13.61
CA ALA A 24 2.52 -2.68 -13.36
C ALA A 24 3.22 -3.35 -12.18
N VAL A 25 2.49 -3.65 -11.10
CA VAL A 25 3.00 -4.40 -9.95
C VAL A 25 3.26 -5.86 -10.31
N HIS A 26 2.36 -6.50 -11.05
CA HIS A 26 2.53 -7.87 -11.55
C HIS A 26 3.78 -8.01 -12.42
N ARG A 27 3.97 -7.12 -13.41
CA ARG A 27 5.18 -7.09 -14.24
C ARG A 27 6.44 -6.80 -13.42
N TYR A 28 6.33 -5.96 -12.39
CA TYR A 28 7.44 -5.68 -11.49
C TYR A 28 7.86 -6.91 -10.70
N ALA A 29 6.91 -7.67 -10.17
CA ALA A 29 7.13 -8.91 -9.42
C ALA A 29 7.74 -10.00 -10.30
N LEU A 30 7.16 -10.26 -11.48
CA LEU A 30 7.68 -11.23 -12.46
C LEU A 30 9.16 -11.03 -12.83
N ARG A 31 9.65 -9.79 -12.81
CA ARG A 31 11.05 -9.47 -13.12
C ARG A 31 12.02 -9.76 -11.96
N ARG A 32 11.51 -10.08 -10.78
CA ARG A 32 12.26 -10.05 -9.51
C ARG A 32 12.09 -11.33 -8.69
N THR A 33 11.30 -12.28 -9.17
CA THR A 33 11.01 -13.56 -8.53
C THR A 33 11.12 -14.67 -9.57
N ASP A 34 11.58 -15.84 -9.14
CA ASP A 34 11.78 -16.99 -10.02
C ASP A 34 10.59 -17.98 -9.99
N SER A 35 9.70 -17.86 -8.99
CA SER A 35 8.48 -18.67 -8.85
C SER A 35 7.21 -17.86 -9.10
N VAL A 36 6.19 -18.51 -9.66
CA VAL A 36 4.84 -17.94 -9.83
C VAL A 36 4.16 -17.72 -8.48
N ASP A 37 4.41 -18.59 -7.51
CA ASP A 37 3.85 -18.44 -6.15
C ASP A 37 4.40 -17.19 -5.47
N ASP A 38 5.71 -16.92 -5.62
CA ASP A 38 6.32 -15.69 -5.11
C ASP A 38 5.74 -14.44 -5.76
N VAL A 39 5.39 -14.49 -7.06
CA VAL A 39 4.71 -13.38 -7.74
C VAL A 39 3.36 -13.10 -7.09
N ALA A 40 2.56 -14.15 -6.89
CA ALA A 40 1.23 -14.04 -6.31
C ALA A 40 1.29 -13.48 -4.88
N ASP A 41 2.21 -13.98 -4.06
CA ASP A 41 2.42 -13.51 -2.68
C ASP A 41 2.86 -12.04 -2.66
N VAL A 42 3.81 -11.65 -3.51
CA VAL A 42 4.28 -10.26 -3.59
C VAL A 42 3.15 -9.31 -3.93
N ILE A 43 2.30 -9.69 -4.88
CA ILE A 43 1.13 -8.90 -5.27
C ILE A 43 0.14 -8.82 -4.10
N ALA A 44 -0.23 -9.96 -3.52
CA ALA A 44 -1.19 -10.05 -2.44
C ALA A 44 -0.76 -9.18 -1.25
N GLU A 45 0.49 -9.31 -0.78
CA GLU A 45 1.00 -8.51 0.34
C GLU A 45 1.13 -7.02 0.01
N THR A 46 1.50 -6.68 -1.22
CA THR A 46 1.61 -5.27 -1.66
C THR A 46 0.25 -4.59 -1.61
N PHE A 47 -0.78 -5.21 -2.19
CA PHE A 47 -2.12 -4.65 -2.21
C PHE A 47 -2.81 -4.72 -0.84
N LEU A 48 -2.53 -5.75 -0.03
CA LEU A 48 -2.97 -5.78 1.36
C LEU A 48 -2.36 -4.62 2.17
N THR A 49 -1.09 -4.30 1.94
CA THR A 49 -0.43 -3.14 2.56
C THR A 49 -1.07 -1.83 2.12
N ALA A 50 -1.39 -1.70 0.82
CA ALA A 50 -2.11 -0.55 0.29
C ALA A 50 -3.50 -0.39 0.91
N TRP A 51 -4.25 -1.49 1.07
CA TRP A 51 -5.56 -1.48 1.73
C TRP A 51 -5.49 -0.98 3.18
N ARG A 52 -4.53 -1.50 3.96
CA ARG A 52 -4.34 -1.11 5.37
C ARG A 52 -3.89 0.33 5.55
N ARG A 53 -3.28 0.92 4.53
CA ARG A 53 -2.72 2.28 4.55
C ARG A 53 -3.33 3.15 3.46
N LEU A 54 -4.59 2.90 3.09
CA LEU A 54 -5.22 3.55 1.93
C LEU A 54 -5.18 5.08 2.03
N ASP A 55 -5.25 5.63 3.25
CA ASP A 55 -5.15 7.07 3.53
C ASP A 55 -3.74 7.65 3.34
N ASP A 56 -2.70 6.84 3.47
CA ASP A 56 -1.30 7.24 3.24
C ASP A 56 -0.89 7.10 1.77
N VAL A 57 -1.72 6.47 0.94
CA VAL A 57 -1.41 6.27 -0.47
C VAL A 57 -1.58 7.59 -1.20
N PRO A 58 -0.50 8.14 -1.81
CA PRO A 58 -0.60 9.35 -2.60
C PRO A 58 -1.39 9.10 -3.87
N GLU A 59 -1.98 10.15 -4.44
CA GLU A 59 -2.75 10.07 -5.69
C GLU A 59 -1.87 10.19 -6.94
N GLY A 60 -2.41 9.78 -8.10
CA GLY A 60 -1.75 9.88 -9.39
C GLY A 60 -0.51 9.00 -9.54
N ASP A 61 0.49 9.48 -10.28
CA ASP A 61 1.69 8.69 -10.60
C ASP A 61 2.51 8.31 -9.36
N ALA A 62 2.38 9.07 -8.27
CA ALA A 62 3.06 8.78 -7.01
C ALA A 62 2.52 7.50 -6.34
N THR A 63 1.28 7.07 -6.63
CA THR A 63 0.72 5.80 -6.15
C THR A 63 1.60 4.63 -6.55
N LEU A 64 2.04 4.62 -7.81
CA LEU A 64 2.80 3.51 -8.39
C LEU A 64 4.19 3.40 -7.75
N LEU A 65 4.84 4.54 -7.51
CA LEU A 65 6.11 4.60 -6.79
C LEU A 65 5.97 4.11 -5.33
N TRP A 66 4.88 4.47 -4.67
CA TRP A 66 4.58 4.00 -3.31
C TRP A 66 4.39 2.48 -3.29
N LEU A 67 3.64 1.92 -4.25
CA LEU A 67 3.42 0.48 -4.39
C LEU A 67 4.71 -0.28 -4.69
N TYR A 68 5.61 0.25 -5.52
CA TYR A 68 6.94 -0.35 -5.72
C TYR A 68 7.79 -0.35 -4.46
N GLY A 69 7.69 0.70 -3.64
CA GLY A 69 8.31 0.73 -2.33
C GLY A 69 7.80 -0.38 -1.40
N ALA A 70 6.49 -0.61 -1.39
CA ALA A 70 5.88 -1.71 -0.64
C ALA A 70 6.32 -3.08 -1.19
N ALA A 71 6.20 -3.31 -2.50
CA ALA A 71 6.61 -4.56 -3.15
C ALA A 71 8.09 -4.90 -2.92
N ARG A 72 8.98 -3.90 -2.94
CA ARG A 72 10.40 -4.10 -2.62
C ARG A 72 10.61 -4.60 -1.19
N ARG A 73 9.84 -4.11 -0.21
CA ARG A 73 9.91 -4.57 1.19
C ARG A 73 9.46 -6.02 1.30
N VAL A 74 8.35 -6.36 0.64
CA VAL A 74 7.83 -7.73 0.57
C VAL A 74 8.91 -8.66 -0.01
N LEU A 75 9.48 -8.35 -1.17
CA LEU A 75 10.57 -9.13 -1.77
C LEU A 75 11.80 -9.27 -0.84
N THR A 76 12.15 -8.20 -0.12
CA THR A 76 13.26 -8.25 0.84
C THR A 76 12.94 -9.17 2.02
N ASN A 77 11.68 -9.23 2.44
CA ASN A 77 11.19 -10.12 3.48
C ASN A 77 11.14 -11.58 2.99
N HIS A 78 10.61 -11.85 1.80
CA HIS A 78 10.62 -13.17 1.16
C HIS A 78 12.04 -13.74 1.06
N ARG A 79 12.99 -12.94 0.57
CA ARG A 79 14.40 -13.38 0.47
C ARG A 79 15.07 -13.64 1.82
N ARG A 80 14.60 -12.99 2.90
CA ARG A 80 15.07 -13.22 4.27
C ARG A 80 14.35 -14.39 4.96
N GLY A 81 13.25 -14.88 4.38
CA GLY A 81 12.26 -15.71 5.05
C GLY A 81 11.89 -17.00 4.34
N GLN A 82 12.88 -17.76 3.83
CA GLN A 82 12.68 -19.20 3.52
C GLN A 82 12.37 -20.06 4.77
N SER A 83 12.07 -19.43 5.92
CA SER A 83 11.72 -20.09 7.17
C SER A 83 10.38 -19.55 7.66
N THR A 84 9.34 -20.34 7.44
CA THR A 84 8.07 -20.35 8.19
C THR A 84 6.99 -19.37 7.72
N SER A 85 6.01 -19.94 7.02
CA SER A 85 4.66 -19.42 6.82
C SER A 85 4.06 -18.90 8.12
N SER A 86 3.92 -17.58 8.27
CA SER A 86 2.95 -16.96 9.19
C SER A 86 3.04 -15.43 9.09
N THR A 87 2.04 -14.85 8.44
CA THR A 87 1.41 -13.57 8.76
C THR A 87 2.22 -12.64 9.67
N ARG A 88 3.17 -11.89 9.10
CA ARG A 88 3.82 -10.78 9.80
C ARG A 88 3.79 -9.51 8.96
N SER A 89 2.58 -9.00 8.77
CA SER A 89 2.39 -7.58 8.45
C SER A 89 2.59 -6.77 9.75
N ALA A 90 3.86 -6.66 10.19
CA ALA A 90 4.25 -5.95 11.40
C ALA A 90 5.63 -5.29 11.23
N ALA A 91 5.77 -4.42 10.22
CA ALA A 91 6.81 -3.38 10.18
C ALA A 91 6.53 -2.39 9.02
N ALA A 92 5.34 -1.78 9.00
CA ALA A 92 5.07 -0.61 8.15
C ALA A 92 5.13 0.71 8.94
N GLY A 93 5.65 0.69 10.18
CA GLY A 93 5.86 1.88 10.99
C GLY A 93 7.27 2.44 10.83
N CYS A 94 7.57 3.11 9.71
CA CYS A 94 8.62 4.15 9.70
C CYS A 94 8.71 5.03 8.44
N MET A 95 7.93 4.82 7.37
CA MET A 95 8.02 5.71 6.20
C MET A 95 6.65 6.16 5.69
N SER A 96 6.60 7.48 5.50
CA SER A 96 5.49 8.33 5.08
C SER A 96 4.46 8.63 6.17
N ARG A 97 4.75 9.63 7.00
CA ARG A 97 3.73 10.63 7.38
C ARG A 97 3.78 11.72 6.31
N PRO A 98 2.74 11.94 5.48
CA PRO A 98 2.62 13.24 4.83
C PRO A 98 2.40 14.27 5.94
N ARG A 99 3.32 15.23 6.02
CA ARG A 99 3.24 16.37 6.96
C ARG A 99 1.96 17.14 6.61
N PRO A 100 0.95 17.28 7.51
CA PRO A 100 -0.18 18.13 7.20
C PRO A 100 0.35 19.56 7.03
N LEU A 101 0.11 20.14 5.86
CA LEU A 101 0.40 21.55 5.61
C LEU A 101 -0.42 22.37 6.60
N ARG A 102 0.27 23.03 7.52
CA ARG A 102 -0.27 24.03 8.45
C ARG A 102 -1.02 25.08 7.62
N ARG A 103 -2.34 25.17 7.72
CA ARG A 103 -3.08 26.35 7.23
C ARG A 103 -2.71 27.56 8.11
N PRO A 104 -2.36 28.72 7.54
CA PRO A 104 -2.17 29.93 8.31
C PRO A 104 -3.50 30.64 8.59
N SER A 105 -3.64 31.05 9.86
CA SER A 105 -4.37 32.20 10.40
C SER A 105 -5.91 32.19 10.41
N ASP A 106 -6.48 31.95 11.59
CA ASP A 106 -7.68 32.67 12.04
C ASP A 106 -7.24 33.80 13.00
N PRO A 107 -7.68 35.06 12.80
CA PRO A 107 -7.43 36.14 13.75
C PRO A 107 -8.34 35.98 14.99
N GLN A 108 -7.72 36.02 16.17
CA GLN A 108 -8.42 36.00 17.46
C GLN A 108 -9.28 37.27 17.62
N PRO A 109 -10.59 37.18 17.92
CA PRO A 109 -11.40 38.36 18.25
C PRO A 109 -11.02 38.93 19.63
N PRO A 110 -11.01 40.25 19.81
CA PRO A 110 -10.73 40.88 21.09
C PRO A 110 -11.91 40.68 22.07
N GLN A 111 -11.59 40.44 23.34
CA GLN A 111 -12.51 40.62 24.47
C GLN A 111 -12.23 41.99 25.09
#